data_AF-R5L3Y0-F1
#
_entry.id   AF-R5L3Y0-F1
#
_cell.length_a   1.000
_cell.length_b   1.000
_cell.length_c   1.000
_cell.angle_alpha   90.00
_cell.angle_beta   90.00
_cell.angle_gamma   90.00
#
_symmetry.space_group_name_H-M   'P 1'
#
loop_
_entity.id
_entity.type
_entity.pdbx_description
1 polymer ?
#
loop_
_entity_poly.entity_id
_entity_poly.type
_entity_poly.pdbx_seq_one_letter_code
_entity_poly.pdbx_strand_id
1 'polypeptide(L)'
;MEYISDSFTRIIKKKEVVAAVQDGKLLIMSMAKPDAGFNAGIAMQRNKYIYAQSVATVVIKSDYNKGGTWGGATEALKKEYCPVLCRDNKRYPGNTGLIEKGAIPIDDSWDGNVCNIRNLLDNTGEQITLFNEQ
;
A
#
# COMPACT_ATOMS: atom_id res chain seq x y z
N MET A 1 -6.59 -4.57 8.39
CA MET A 1 -7.31 -4.50 7.09
C MET A 1 -6.47 -5.19 6.04
N GLU A 2 -7.07 -6.03 5.21
CA GLU A 2 -6.39 -6.73 4.11
C GLU A 2 -7.07 -6.43 2.77
N TYR A 3 -6.26 -6.25 1.73
CA TYR A 3 -6.73 -6.14 0.35
C TYR A 3 -6.26 -7.35 -0.43
N ILE A 4 -7.18 -8.17 -0.91
CA ILE A 4 -6.84 -9.42 -1.59
C ILE A 4 -7.22 -9.37 -3.06
N SER A 5 -6.41 -10.04 -3.89
CA SER A 5 -6.54 -10.05 -5.35
C SER A 5 -6.89 -11.42 -5.93
N ASP A 6 -6.92 -12.45 -5.09
CA ASP A 6 -7.27 -13.81 -5.45
C ASP A 6 -7.70 -14.60 -4.21
N SER A 7 -8.17 -15.83 -4.43
CA SER A 7 -8.33 -16.82 -3.36
C SER A 7 -9.27 -16.42 -2.22
N PHE A 8 -10.13 -15.42 -2.43
CA PHE A 8 -11.05 -14.90 -1.42
C PHE A 8 -11.90 -16.01 -0.82
N THR A 9 -12.52 -16.85 -1.66
CA THR A 9 -13.32 -18.00 -1.20
C THR A 9 -12.54 -18.96 -0.31
N ARG A 10 -11.23 -19.13 -0.53
CA ARG A 10 -10.38 -19.98 0.32
C ARG A 10 -10.03 -19.29 1.64
N ILE A 11 -9.80 -17.98 1.60
CA ILE A 11 -9.43 -17.17 2.78
C ILE A 11 -10.61 -17.08 3.75
N ILE A 12 -11.81 -16.76 3.27
CA ILE A 12 -13.01 -16.61 4.13
C ILE A 12 -13.53 -17.92 4.72
N LYS A 13 -12.98 -19.06 4.34
CA LYS A 13 -13.32 -20.38 4.92
C LYS A 13 -12.43 -20.76 6.10
N LYS A 14 -11.32 -20.03 6.31
CA LYS A 14 -10.41 -20.28 7.43
C LYS A 14 -11.08 -19.82 8.73
N LYS A 15 -11.11 -20.70 9.73
CA LYS A 15 -11.78 -20.43 11.01
C LYS A 15 -11.22 -19.17 11.69
N GLU A 16 -9.92 -18.96 11.61
CA GLU A 16 -9.25 -17.81 12.24
C GLU A 16 -9.66 -16.51 11.56
N VAL A 17 -9.79 -16.51 10.23
CA VAL A 17 -10.22 -15.35 9.45
C VAL A 17 -11.67 -15.00 9.75
N VAL A 18 -12.55 -16.00 9.75
CA VAL A 18 -13.98 -15.79 10.06
C VAL A 18 -14.14 -15.22 11.47
N ALA A 19 -13.46 -15.82 12.46
CA ALA A 19 -13.49 -15.33 13.84
C ALA A 19 -12.96 -13.89 13.93
N ALA A 20 -11.85 -13.56 13.29
CA ALA A 20 -11.31 -12.20 13.30
C ALA A 20 -12.24 -11.17 12.64
N VAL A 21 -12.94 -11.55 11.58
CA VAL A 21 -13.96 -10.69 10.93
C VAL A 21 -15.16 -10.50 11.86
N GLN A 22 -15.68 -11.58 12.46
CA GLN A 22 -16.82 -11.53 13.39
C GLN A 22 -16.51 -10.72 14.65
N ASP A 23 -15.28 -10.80 15.15
CA ASP A 23 -14.78 -10.03 16.29
C ASP A 23 -14.49 -8.55 15.95
N GLY A 24 -14.69 -8.11 14.70
CA GLY A 24 -14.38 -6.74 14.26
C GLY A 24 -12.87 -6.43 14.18
N LYS A 25 -12.00 -7.44 14.27
CA LYS A 25 -10.53 -7.28 14.26
C LYS A 25 -9.94 -7.28 12.84
N LEU A 26 -10.70 -7.72 11.84
CA LEU A 26 -10.25 -7.84 10.46
C LEU A 26 -11.32 -7.36 9.47
N LEU A 27 -10.94 -6.39 8.64
CA LEU A 27 -11.64 -6.05 7.41
C LEU A 27 -10.89 -6.63 6.22
N ILE A 28 -11.60 -7.35 5.34
CA ILE A 28 -11.06 -7.84 4.06
C ILE A 28 -11.80 -7.13 2.93
N MET A 29 -11.04 -6.56 1.98
CA MET A 29 -11.56 -5.96 0.76
C MET A 29 -10.98 -6.65 -0.48
N SER A 30 -11.80 -6.80 -1.52
CA SER A 30 -11.39 -7.39 -2.79
C SER A 30 -12.11 -6.72 -3.95
N MET A 31 -11.36 -6.41 -5.01
CA MET A 31 -11.93 -6.03 -6.31
C MET A 31 -12.11 -7.22 -7.26
N ALA A 32 -11.56 -8.38 -6.88
CA ALA A 32 -11.67 -9.62 -7.64
C ALA A 32 -12.95 -10.38 -7.25
N LYS A 33 -13.49 -11.16 -8.20
CA LYS A 33 -14.58 -12.11 -7.90
C LYS A 33 -14.13 -13.10 -6.82
N PRO A 34 -15.03 -13.58 -5.94
CA PRO A 34 -14.64 -14.44 -4.83
C PRO A 34 -13.91 -15.73 -5.23
N ASP A 35 -14.22 -16.26 -6.41
CA ASP A 35 -13.69 -17.50 -6.99
C ASP A 35 -12.53 -17.26 -7.97
N ALA A 36 -12.10 -16.01 -8.17
CA ALA A 36 -11.02 -15.69 -9.08
C ALA A 36 -9.68 -16.30 -8.61
N GLY A 37 -8.96 -16.91 -9.55
CA GLY A 37 -7.56 -17.30 -9.38
C GLY A 37 -6.60 -16.11 -9.46
N PHE A 38 -5.32 -16.36 -9.24
CA PHE A 38 -4.29 -15.32 -9.31
C PHE A 38 -4.20 -14.71 -10.71
N ASN A 39 -4.18 -13.37 -10.76
CA ASN A 39 -3.93 -12.59 -11.95
C ASN A 39 -3.05 -11.39 -11.59
N ALA A 40 -1.89 -11.29 -12.22
CA ALA A 40 -0.93 -10.22 -11.93
C ALA A 40 -1.50 -8.82 -12.18
N GLY A 41 -2.31 -8.65 -13.24
CA GLY A 41 -2.97 -7.38 -13.55
C GLY A 41 -3.98 -6.96 -12.49
N ILE A 42 -4.75 -7.90 -11.93
CA ILE A 42 -5.66 -7.62 -10.79
C ILE A 42 -4.87 -7.28 -9.54
N ALA A 43 -3.79 -8.03 -9.26
CA ALA A 43 -2.92 -7.77 -8.11
C ALA A 43 -2.29 -6.37 -8.17
N MET A 44 -1.87 -5.93 -9.35
CA MET A 44 -1.35 -4.58 -9.58
C MET A 44 -2.45 -3.51 -9.45
N GLN A 45 -3.62 -3.72 -10.07
CA GLN A 45 -4.75 -2.79 -9.96
C GLN A 45 -5.26 -2.61 -8.52
N ARG A 46 -5.11 -3.63 -7.67
CA ARG A 46 -5.46 -3.53 -6.24
C ARG A 46 -4.59 -2.51 -5.52
N ASN A 47 -3.31 -2.37 -5.88
CA ASN A 47 -2.34 -1.57 -5.11
C ASN A 47 -2.83 -0.13 -4.88
N LYS A 48 -3.54 0.47 -5.84
CA LYS A 48 -4.13 1.81 -5.70
C LYS A 48 -4.97 1.98 -4.43
N TYR A 49 -5.69 0.94 -3.99
CA TYR A 49 -6.50 1.01 -2.78
C TYR A 49 -5.65 1.00 -1.51
N ILE A 50 -4.49 0.32 -1.52
CA ILE A 50 -3.54 0.37 -0.41
C ILE A 50 -2.99 1.79 -0.29
N TYR A 51 -2.49 2.36 -1.40
CA TYR A 51 -1.95 3.72 -1.40
C TYR A 51 -3.00 4.75 -0.98
N ALA A 52 -4.19 4.73 -1.58
CA ALA A 52 -5.24 5.71 -1.31
C ALA A 52 -5.80 5.67 0.12
N GLN A 53 -5.63 4.55 0.84
CA GLN A 53 -6.11 4.41 2.22
C GLN A 53 -4.98 4.55 3.25
N SER A 54 -3.73 4.69 2.79
CA SER A 54 -2.57 4.85 3.67
C SER A 54 -2.31 6.32 3.96
N VAL A 55 -1.95 6.62 5.21
CA VAL A 55 -1.39 7.94 5.57
C VAL A 55 -0.07 8.18 4.82
N ALA A 56 0.73 7.12 4.67
CA ALA A 56 1.93 7.07 3.86
C ALA A 56 2.27 5.59 3.58
N THR A 57 3.09 5.35 2.56
CA THR A 57 3.56 3.99 2.22
C THR A 57 5.06 3.91 2.24
N VAL A 58 5.61 2.76 2.64
CA VAL A 58 7.05 2.53 2.74
C VAL A 58 7.48 1.44 1.76
N VAL A 59 8.34 1.81 0.83
CA VAL A 59 8.95 0.89 -0.14
C VAL A 59 10.32 0.45 0.36
N ILE A 60 10.41 -0.80 0.83
CA ILE A 60 11.66 -1.39 1.30
C ILE A 60 12.58 -1.80 0.13
N LYS A 61 11.99 -2.38 -0.92
CA LYS A 61 12.71 -2.84 -2.11
C LYS A 61 11.81 -2.82 -3.33
N SER A 62 12.31 -2.28 -4.43
CA SER A 62 11.70 -2.37 -5.75
C SER A 62 12.73 -2.74 -6.81
N ASP A 63 12.29 -3.48 -7.82
CA ASP A 63 13.03 -3.57 -9.09
C ASP A 63 12.82 -2.28 -9.89
N TYR A 64 13.80 -1.94 -10.75
CA TYR A 64 13.71 -0.77 -11.61
C TYR A 64 12.83 -1.06 -12.83
N ASN A 65 11.85 -0.19 -13.07
CA ASN A 65 10.97 -0.23 -14.24
C ASN A 65 10.15 -1.52 -14.47
N LYS A 66 9.98 -2.35 -13.42
CA LYS A 66 9.22 -3.59 -13.51
C LYS A 66 8.68 -4.05 -12.15
N GLY A 67 7.66 -4.89 -12.19
CA GLY A 67 7.06 -5.49 -11.00
C GLY A 67 5.98 -4.63 -10.34
N GLY A 68 5.20 -5.26 -9.46
CA GLY A 68 4.02 -4.63 -8.84
C GLY A 68 4.37 -3.50 -7.86
N THR A 69 5.50 -3.60 -7.16
CA THR A 69 5.97 -2.54 -6.25
C THR A 69 6.32 -1.28 -7.02
N TRP A 70 7.15 -1.38 -8.07
CA TRP A 70 7.50 -0.25 -8.93
C TRP A 70 6.25 0.38 -9.56
N GLY A 71 5.40 -0.45 -10.18
CA GLY A 71 4.19 0.04 -10.83
C GLY A 71 3.27 0.76 -9.86
N GLY A 72 3.01 0.17 -8.69
CA GLY A 72 2.18 0.78 -7.66
C GLY A 72 2.76 2.08 -7.10
N ALA A 73 4.07 2.09 -6.78
CA ALA A 73 4.72 3.26 -6.18
C ALA A 73 4.83 4.42 -7.18
N THR A 74 5.16 4.14 -8.45
CA THR A 74 5.21 5.16 -9.50
C THR A 74 3.84 5.71 -9.84
N GLU A 75 2.79 4.88 -9.83
CA GLU A 75 1.41 5.35 -9.97
C GLU A 75 1.00 6.23 -8.78
N ALA A 76 1.31 5.81 -7.54
CA ALA A 76 1.00 6.56 -6.33
C ALA A 76 1.70 7.93 -6.29
N LEU A 77 2.99 7.99 -6.65
CA LEU A 77 3.73 9.24 -6.80
C LEU A 77 3.11 10.15 -7.86
N LYS A 78 2.76 9.60 -9.03
CA LYS A 78 2.18 10.37 -10.14
C LYS A 78 0.78 10.90 -9.83
N LYS A 79 -0.01 10.15 -9.06
CA LYS A 79 -1.41 10.47 -8.72
C LYS A 79 -1.56 11.12 -7.36
N GLU A 80 -0.46 11.27 -6.63
CA GLU A 80 -0.41 11.85 -5.29
C GLU A 80 -1.40 11.17 -4.34
N TYR A 81 -1.52 9.84 -4.42
CA TYR A 81 -2.44 9.07 -3.58
C TYR A 81 -2.10 9.19 -2.10
N CYS A 82 -0.81 9.13 -1.78
CA CYS A 82 -0.25 9.40 -0.47
C CYS A 82 1.27 9.57 -0.61
N PRO A 83 1.96 10.02 0.45
CA PRO A 83 3.41 10.03 0.51
C PRO A 83 3.98 8.64 0.32
N VAL A 84 5.00 8.54 -0.53
CA VAL A 84 5.78 7.32 -0.71
C VAL A 84 7.16 7.56 -0.13
N LEU A 85 7.47 6.85 0.95
CA LEU A 85 8.81 6.78 1.51
C LEU A 85 9.52 5.58 0.88
N CYS A 86 10.82 5.72 0.62
CA CYS A 86 11.61 4.64 0.06
C CYS A 86 12.93 4.52 0.78
N ARG A 87 13.30 3.28 1.14
CA ARG A 87 14.60 3.01 1.75
C ARG A 87 15.71 3.40 0.77
N ASP A 88 16.53 4.37 1.15
CA ASP A 88 17.70 4.77 0.37
C ASP A 88 18.76 3.69 0.47
N ASN A 89 18.78 2.83 -0.55
CA ASN A 89 19.75 1.78 -0.68
C ASN A 89 20.16 1.68 -2.14
N LYS A 90 21.34 2.23 -2.44
CA LYS A 90 21.93 2.26 -3.78
C LYS A 90 22.14 0.87 -4.41
N ARG A 91 22.06 -0.22 -3.62
CA ARG A 91 22.07 -1.59 -4.15
C ARG A 91 20.81 -1.93 -4.94
N TYR A 92 19.70 -1.21 -4.73
CA TYR A 92 18.43 -1.44 -5.39
C TYR A 92 18.12 -0.30 -6.37
N PRO A 93 18.37 -0.49 -7.68
CA PRO A 93 18.13 0.56 -8.68
C PRO A 93 16.68 1.04 -8.72
N GLY A 94 15.71 0.18 -8.36
CA GLY A 94 14.32 0.58 -8.24
C GLY A 94 14.07 1.53 -7.07
N ASN A 95 14.79 1.41 -5.97
CA ASN A 95 14.65 2.36 -4.86
C ASN A 95 15.22 3.72 -5.26
N THR A 96 16.43 3.75 -5.84
CA THR A 96 17.03 4.98 -6.37
C THR A 96 16.09 5.66 -7.37
N GLY A 97 15.56 4.91 -8.33
CA GLY A 97 14.63 5.45 -9.32
C GLY A 97 13.29 5.93 -8.76
N LEU A 98 12.84 5.40 -7.62
CA LEU A 98 11.65 5.92 -6.93
C LEU A 98 11.96 7.23 -6.20
N ILE A 99 13.13 7.34 -5.57
CA ILE A 99 13.60 8.57 -4.92
C ILE A 99 13.76 9.69 -5.95
N GLU A 100 14.37 9.39 -7.11
CA GLU A 100 14.46 10.32 -8.25
C GLU A 100 13.09 10.78 -8.78
N LYS A 101 12.04 9.99 -8.55
CA LYS A 101 10.66 10.29 -8.93
C LYS A 101 9.86 11.03 -7.85
N GLY A 102 10.49 11.38 -6.73
CA GLY A 102 9.87 12.13 -5.65
C GLY A 102 9.47 11.30 -4.43
N ALA A 103 9.90 10.04 -4.33
CA ALA A 103 9.78 9.33 -3.05
C ALA A 103 10.71 9.94 -1.99
N ILE A 104 10.24 10.00 -0.75
CA ILE A 104 11.00 10.55 0.37
C ILE A 104 12.02 9.49 0.82
N PRO A 105 13.32 9.78 0.78
CA PRO A 105 14.33 8.83 1.21
C PRO A 105 14.25 8.62 2.74
N ILE A 106 14.31 7.37 3.15
CA ILE A 106 14.49 6.97 4.56
C ILE A 106 15.67 6.00 4.68
N ASP A 107 16.28 5.95 5.85
CA ASP A 107 17.36 5.01 6.16
C ASP A 107 17.01 4.15 7.38
N ASP A 108 17.98 3.36 7.83
CA ASP A 108 17.80 2.43 8.95
C ASP A 108 17.68 3.16 10.31
N SER A 109 17.91 4.47 10.37
CA SER A 109 17.70 5.30 11.56
C SER A 109 16.30 5.89 11.67
N TRP A 110 15.46 5.72 10.63
CA TRP A 110 14.09 6.21 10.64
C TRP A 110 13.25 5.57 11.76
N ASP A 111 12.60 6.41 12.56
CA ASP A 111 11.84 6.03 13.76
C ASP A 111 10.43 5.51 13.47
N GLY A 112 10.03 5.45 12.20
CA GLY A 112 8.70 5.05 11.77
C GLY A 112 7.63 6.14 11.85
N ASN A 113 7.99 7.37 12.25
CA ASN A 113 7.03 8.45 12.41
C ASN A 113 6.67 9.07 11.05
N VAL A 114 5.48 8.74 10.54
CA VAL A 114 4.92 9.28 9.30
C VAL A 114 4.23 10.64 9.50
N CYS A 115 3.87 11.02 10.72
CA CYS A 115 3.14 12.24 11.01
C CYS A 115 4.01 13.49 10.84
N ASN A 116 5.30 13.40 11.14
CA ASN A 116 6.24 14.51 10.94
C ASN A 116 6.45 14.86 9.46
N ILE A 117 6.10 13.95 8.55
CA ILE A 117 6.17 14.15 7.09
C ILE A 117 4.94 14.94 6.58
N ARG A 118 3.85 14.96 7.36
CA ARG A 118 2.60 15.65 7.00
C ARG A 118 2.77 17.17 6.89
N ASN A 119 3.74 17.74 7.61
CA ASN A 119 4.12 19.15 7.50
C ASN A 119 4.79 19.51 6.15
N LEU A 120 5.12 18.54 5.29
CA LEU A 120 5.53 18.78 3.90
C LEU A 120 4.36 18.75 2.90
N LEU A 121 3.14 18.49 3.35
CA LEU A 121 1.97 18.19 2.53
C LEU A 121 0.81 19.12 2.91
N ASP A 122 1.04 20.43 2.88
CA ASP A 122 0.03 21.46 3.19
C ASP A 122 -1.20 21.46 2.25
N ASN A 123 -1.41 20.43 1.40
CA ASN A 123 -2.51 20.40 0.42
C ASN A 123 -3.13 19.01 0.15
N THR A 124 -2.78 17.94 0.85
CA THR A 124 -3.44 16.64 0.60
C THR A 124 -4.74 16.55 1.41
N GLY A 125 -5.87 16.49 0.70
CA GLY A 125 -7.23 16.54 1.25
C GLY A 125 -7.49 15.61 2.43
N GLU A 126 -8.56 15.93 3.16
CA GLU A 126 -8.97 15.22 4.37
C GLU A 126 -9.12 13.72 4.08
N GLN A 127 -8.33 12.89 4.77
CA GLN A 127 -8.42 11.44 4.66
C GLN A 127 -9.75 11.01 5.28
N ILE A 128 -10.74 10.71 4.44
CA ILE A 128 -12.04 10.24 4.89
C ILE A 128 -11.84 8.86 5.51
N THR A 129 -12.05 8.76 6.82
CA THR A 129 -12.02 7.50 7.54
C THR A 129 -13.23 6.67 7.11
N LEU A 130 -13.00 5.45 6.62
CA LEU A 130 -14.08 4.49 6.31
C LEU A 130 -14.86 4.07 7.57
N PHE A 131 -14.29 4.29 8.74
CA PHE A 131 -14.88 3.98 10.03
C PHE A 131 -14.97 5.28 10.82
N ASN A 132 -16.19 5.69 11.16
CA ASN A 132 -16.38 6.70 12.20
C ASN A 132 -16.06 6.02 13.54
N GLU A 133 -15.22 6.65 14.35
CA GLU A 133 -15.05 6.24 15.75
C GLU A 133 -16.41 6.43 16.45
N GLN A 134 -17.02 5.31 16.85
CA GLN A 134 -18.18 5.27 17.75
C GLN A 134 -17.71 5.07 19.18
#